data_AF-A0A812I8G2-F1
#
_entry.id   AF-A0A812I8G2-F1
#
_cell.length_a   1.000
_cell.length_b   1.000
_cell.length_c   1.000
_cell.angle_alpha   90.00
_cell.angle_beta   90.00
_cell.angle_gamma   90.00
#
_symmetry.space_group_name_H-M   'P 1'
#
loop_
_entity.id
_entity.type
_entity.pdbx_description
1 polymer ?
#
loop_
_entity_poly.entity_id
_entity_poly.type
_entity_poly.pdbx_seq_one_letter_code
_entity_poly.pdbx_strand_id
1 'polypeptide(L)'
;MISVEDEYDATGMWLSSSETCVAVGQDCPCGSNAVQCEDPFFGGYKYCTAEFWGCPLYCDPITEKTCYPVAFTEDGVQDWNAPIKESCQNITQPCGCGANAKMCRWTDEWGYENEICYPTSVACPVTCKEDEQRCYITDYEANGAPGVYRETCVKADQVCPCGSHSQQCHDPYWDYHYCYPLVDWWSNSTMRCPVYCTEDEDYCYSPSYNANGEWLSTVETCVPKGTKCKCTGQNSFSCDFNEWGYSWTECLPIEGGYCPPTCADGEVSCPIVDDYKPDGSWLGWADPSTKCAANWDSCPCGTEAKSCPGATAMRCIFKDEECPVVCTGKQKKCWITDFTQTEEYISDREICVAEDETCPCGQNTQRCPGSDTCLLPSEASLVCPCDASEKQCNVVDYTSSGKQSNISVQCINKGAKCPCGSNSLTCPDPNDAEENICRPKYSGTVLNSCPKACTPEQETAGNRTCIQTHLTGEGAFRSESISCVKPTNCIAGENMQKCPSGTHIPAWKQCKDPPP
;
A
#
# COMPACT_ATOMS: atom_id res chain seq x y z
N MET A 1 9.21 -39.55 34.75
CA MET A 1 9.79 -38.40 34.02
C MET A 1 8.62 -37.67 33.38
N ILE A 2 8.66 -36.34 33.31
CA ILE A 2 7.64 -35.58 32.57
C ILE A 2 8.01 -35.66 31.09
N SER A 3 7.07 -36.14 30.28
CA SER A 3 7.19 -36.25 28.82
C SER A 3 6.23 -35.27 28.16
N VAL A 4 6.63 -34.69 27.03
CA VAL A 4 5.77 -33.82 26.21
C VAL A 4 5.25 -34.64 25.03
N GLU A 5 3.93 -34.79 24.93
CA GLU A 5 3.20 -35.37 23.80
C GLU A 5 2.77 -34.23 22.87
N ASP A 6 3.38 -34.11 21.71
CA ASP A 6 2.95 -33.15 20.68
C ASP A 6 1.83 -33.74 19.82
N GLU A 7 0.78 -32.96 19.60
CA GLU A 7 -0.36 -33.29 18.75
C GLU A 7 -0.32 -32.43 17.48
N TYR A 8 -0.58 -33.05 16.33
CA TYR A 8 -0.62 -32.38 15.03
C TYR A 8 -1.96 -32.62 14.34
N ASP A 9 -2.32 -31.78 13.38
CA ASP A 9 -3.42 -32.07 12.47
C ASP A 9 -2.97 -32.95 11.29
N ALA A 10 -3.92 -33.31 10.42
CA ALA A 10 -3.65 -34.16 9.25
C ALA A 10 -2.72 -33.53 8.20
N THR A 11 -2.45 -32.22 8.29
CA THR A 11 -1.52 -31.50 7.41
C THR A 11 -0.14 -31.31 8.05
N GLY A 12 0.06 -31.83 9.26
CA GLY A 12 1.29 -31.72 10.01
C GLY A 12 1.51 -30.37 10.68
N MET A 13 0.47 -29.54 10.83
CA MET A 13 0.54 -28.36 11.70
C MET A 13 0.41 -28.77 13.15
N TRP A 14 1.26 -28.18 14.00
CA TRP A 14 1.22 -28.36 15.44
C TRP A 14 -0.09 -27.78 16.02
N LEU A 15 -0.79 -28.59 16.81
CA LEU A 15 -2.04 -28.22 17.46
C LEU A 15 -1.83 -27.89 18.94
N SER A 16 -1.14 -28.78 19.65
CA SER A 16 -0.91 -28.63 21.09
C SER A 16 0.24 -29.52 21.56
N SER A 17 0.69 -29.28 22.79
CA SER A 17 1.62 -30.14 23.52
C SER A 17 1.00 -30.47 24.87
N SER A 18 1.13 -31.72 25.32
CA SER A 18 0.60 -32.15 26.60
C SER A 18 1.63 -32.89 27.44
N GLU A 19 1.64 -32.66 28.75
CA GLU A 19 2.60 -33.31 29.64
C GLU A 19 2.03 -34.59 30.23
N THR A 20 2.73 -35.72 30.01
CA THR A 20 2.36 -37.03 30.56
C THR A 20 3.46 -37.59 31.46
N CYS A 21 3.08 -38.40 32.44
CA CYS A 21 4.03 -39.08 33.32
C CYS A 21 4.35 -40.47 32.78
N VAL A 22 5.58 -40.67 32.30
CA VAL A 22 6.08 -41.99 31.90
C VAL A 22 7.05 -42.57 32.94
N ALA A 23 7.06 -43.90 33.03
CA ALA A 23 8.02 -44.62 33.87
C ALA A 23 9.45 -44.35 33.40
N VAL A 24 10.39 -44.31 34.34
CA VAL A 24 11.80 -44.07 34.02
C VAL A 24 12.32 -45.18 33.10
N GLY A 25 12.84 -44.81 31.93
CA GLY A 25 13.35 -45.74 30.91
C GLY A 25 12.30 -46.28 29.94
N GLN A 26 11.06 -45.79 29.98
CA GLN A 26 10.09 -46.01 28.91
C GLN A 26 10.13 -44.88 27.90
N ASP A 27 9.90 -45.21 26.64
CA ASP A 27 9.76 -44.24 25.56
C ASP A 27 8.53 -43.36 25.79
N CYS A 28 8.69 -42.07 25.50
CA CYS A 28 7.61 -41.10 25.51
C CYS A 28 6.60 -41.44 24.39
N PRO A 29 5.28 -41.57 24.67
CA PRO A 29 4.30 -41.71 23.61
C PRO A 29 4.21 -40.41 22.81
N CYS A 30 3.85 -40.52 21.54
CA CYS A 30 3.55 -39.36 20.69
C CYS A 30 2.04 -39.13 20.65
N GLY A 31 1.64 -37.85 20.52
CA GLY A 31 0.24 -37.46 20.44
C GLY A 31 -0.42 -37.85 19.11
N SER A 32 -1.66 -37.39 18.92
CA SER A 32 -2.41 -37.69 17.69
C SER A 32 -1.73 -37.10 16.45
N ASN A 33 -1.68 -37.90 15.36
CA ASN A 33 -0.97 -37.59 14.10
C ASN A 33 0.52 -37.27 14.29
N ALA A 34 1.14 -37.77 15.36
CA ALA A 34 2.57 -37.68 15.59
C ALA A 34 3.25 -39.05 15.46
N VAL A 35 4.47 -39.06 14.94
CA VAL A 35 5.32 -40.24 14.84
C VAL A 35 6.56 -40.05 15.73
N GLN A 36 6.98 -41.13 16.40
CA GLN A 36 8.19 -41.14 17.19
C GLN A 36 9.41 -41.34 16.30
N CYS A 37 10.35 -40.42 16.42
CA CYS A 37 11.61 -40.41 15.69
C CYS A 37 12.77 -40.50 16.66
N GLU A 38 13.89 -41.00 16.18
CA GLU A 38 15.13 -41.13 16.95
C GLU A 38 16.21 -40.30 16.26
N ASP A 39 16.84 -39.40 17.01
CA ASP A 39 18.02 -38.66 16.56
C ASP A 39 19.29 -39.49 16.89
N PRO A 40 19.95 -40.07 15.87
CA PRO A 40 21.14 -40.89 16.09
C PRO A 40 22.35 -40.07 16.56
N PHE A 41 22.37 -38.75 16.34
CA PHE A 41 23.48 -37.87 16.72
C PHE A 41 23.41 -37.41 18.18
N PHE A 42 22.21 -37.37 18.76
CA PHE A 42 21.99 -37.05 20.18
C PHE A 42 21.87 -38.30 21.08
N GLY A 43 22.61 -39.35 20.74
CA GLY A 43 22.67 -40.58 21.55
C GLY A 43 21.36 -41.39 21.53
N GLY A 44 20.65 -41.38 20.40
CA GLY A 44 19.35 -42.04 20.26
C GLY A 44 18.21 -41.29 20.95
N TYR A 45 18.30 -39.95 20.99
CA TYR A 45 17.26 -39.13 21.60
C TYR A 45 15.96 -39.27 20.82
N LYS A 46 14.91 -39.75 21.47
CA LYS A 46 13.60 -39.93 20.84
C LYS A 46 12.74 -38.68 21.01
N TYR A 47 12.11 -38.24 19.93
CA TYR A 47 11.22 -37.08 19.89
C TYR A 47 10.01 -37.37 19.01
N CYS A 48 8.97 -36.55 19.11
CA CYS A 48 7.76 -36.68 18.31
C CYS A 48 7.73 -35.57 17.25
N THR A 49 7.37 -35.92 16.03
CA THR A 49 7.11 -34.97 14.93
C THR A 49 5.79 -35.34 14.24
N ALA A 50 5.24 -34.49 13.38
CA ALA A 50 4.04 -34.84 12.64
C ALA A 50 4.26 -36.06 11.75
N GLU A 51 3.33 -37.01 11.78
CA GLU A 51 3.31 -38.19 10.90
C GLU A 51 3.27 -37.78 9.41
N PHE A 52 2.65 -36.64 9.11
CA PHE A 52 2.60 -36.06 7.76
C PHE A 52 4.00 -35.82 7.16
N TRP A 53 4.94 -35.29 7.96
CA TRP A 53 6.33 -35.06 7.53
C TRP A 53 7.18 -36.32 7.61
N GLY A 54 6.76 -37.31 8.41
CA GLY A 54 7.56 -38.48 8.75
C GLY A 54 8.77 -38.11 9.63
N CYS A 55 9.61 -39.10 9.93
CA CYS A 55 10.85 -38.86 10.65
C CYS A 55 11.92 -38.26 9.74
N PRO A 56 12.63 -37.20 10.19
CA PRO A 56 13.79 -36.69 9.48
C PRO A 56 14.77 -37.81 9.17
N LEU A 57 15.28 -37.81 7.94
CA LEU A 57 16.24 -38.80 7.53
C LEU A 57 17.65 -38.38 7.92
N TYR A 58 18.29 -39.16 8.79
CA TYR A 58 19.66 -38.93 9.21
C TYR A 58 20.59 -39.86 8.44
N CYS A 59 21.41 -39.29 7.56
CA CYS A 59 22.45 -40.00 6.84
C CYS A 59 23.78 -39.91 7.58
N ASP A 60 24.60 -40.96 7.53
CA ASP A 60 25.94 -40.94 8.13
C ASP A 60 26.79 -39.86 7.44
N PRO A 61 27.25 -38.80 8.14
CA PRO A 61 27.95 -37.67 7.53
C PRO A 61 29.34 -38.05 7.00
N ILE A 62 29.85 -39.23 7.34
CA ILE A 62 31.15 -39.74 6.88
C ILE A 62 30.99 -40.58 5.62
N THR A 63 29.95 -41.41 5.53
CA THR A 63 29.82 -42.43 4.48
C THR A 63 28.67 -42.18 3.52
N GLU A 64 27.74 -41.31 3.88
CA GLU A 64 26.49 -41.03 3.16
C GLU A 64 26.25 -39.53 2.99
N LYS A 65 25.32 -39.19 2.12
CA LYS A 65 24.76 -37.85 1.94
C LYS A 65 23.25 -37.94 1.77
N THR A 66 22.55 -36.90 2.22
CA THR A 66 21.10 -36.78 2.04
C THR A 66 20.79 -36.34 0.61
N CYS A 67 19.90 -37.07 -0.04
CA CYS A 67 19.46 -36.83 -1.40
C CYS A 67 17.99 -36.40 -1.45
N TYR A 68 17.73 -35.33 -2.20
CA TYR A 68 16.41 -34.74 -2.40
C TYR A 68 16.00 -34.89 -3.87
N PRO A 69 15.24 -35.95 -4.24
CA PRO A 69 14.83 -36.16 -5.61
C PRO A 69 13.70 -35.18 -5.98
N VAL A 70 14.08 -33.95 -6.34
CA VAL A 70 13.13 -32.93 -6.80
C VAL A 70 12.57 -33.34 -8.16
N ALA A 71 11.25 -33.20 -8.34
CA ALA A 71 10.55 -33.40 -9.59
C ALA A 71 10.07 -32.05 -10.16
N PHE A 72 9.88 -32.01 -11.48
CA PHE A 72 9.37 -30.86 -12.19
C PHE A 72 8.16 -31.25 -13.05
N THR A 73 7.34 -30.28 -13.40
CA THR A 73 6.33 -30.41 -14.45
C THR A 73 7.00 -30.50 -15.82
N GLU A 74 6.25 -30.85 -16.88
CA GLU A 74 6.78 -30.85 -18.26
C GLU A 74 7.24 -29.44 -18.70
N ASP A 75 6.65 -28.38 -18.15
CA ASP A 75 7.03 -26.98 -18.39
C ASP A 75 8.30 -26.56 -17.60
N GLY A 76 8.85 -27.45 -16.77
CA GLY A 76 10.06 -27.19 -15.99
C GLY A 76 9.83 -26.43 -14.67
N VAL A 77 8.58 -26.31 -14.21
CA VAL A 77 8.25 -25.74 -12.89
C VAL A 77 8.38 -26.82 -11.83
N GLN A 78 8.91 -26.50 -10.64
CA GLN A 78 9.02 -27.47 -9.55
C GLN A 78 7.65 -28.04 -9.17
N ASP A 79 7.51 -29.36 -9.16
CA ASP A 79 6.26 -30.03 -8.78
C ASP A 79 6.19 -30.18 -7.26
N TRP A 80 5.53 -29.22 -6.62
CA TRP A 80 5.32 -29.22 -5.17
C TRP A 80 4.34 -30.30 -4.69
N ASN A 81 3.60 -30.95 -5.60
CA ASN A 81 2.71 -32.06 -5.26
C ASN A 81 3.41 -33.42 -5.36
N ALA A 82 4.57 -33.49 -6.02
CA ALA A 82 5.37 -34.70 -6.03
C ALA A 82 5.98 -34.92 -4.63
N PRO A 83 5.80 -36.11 -4.02
CA PRO A 83 6.34 -36.36 -2.69
C PRO A 83 7.87 -36.31 -2.73
N ILE A 84 8.45 -35.34 -2.01
CA ILE A 84 9.90 -35.27 -1.81
C ILE A 84 10.26 -36.32 -0.76
N LYS A 85 10.71 -37.49 -1.22
CA LYS A 85 11.20 -38.54 -0.33
C LYS A 85 12.71 -38.45 -0.20
N GLU A 86 13.16 -37.91 0.93
CA GLU A 86 14.58 -37.92 1.28
C GLU A 86 15.13 -39.35 1.26
N SER A 87 16.37 -39.52 0.81
CA SER A 87 17.07 -40.82 0.87
C SER A 87 18.55 -40.63 1.20
N CYS A 88 19.15 -41.59 1.89
CA CYS A 88 20.59 -41.63 2.10
C CYS A 88 21.23 -42.37 0.94
N GLN A 89 22.23 -41.76 0.33
CA GLN A 89 23.08 -42.40 -0.66
C GLN A 89 24.51 -42.36 -0.18
N ASN A 90 25.33 -43.34 -0.57
CA ASN A 90 26.76 -43.29 -0.28
C ASN A 90 27.35 -41.98 -0.82
N ILE A 91 28.28 -41.34 -0.09
CA ILE A 91 28.86 -40.05 -0.45
C ILE A 91 29.46 -40.02 -1.87
N THR A 92 29.91 -41.18 -2.38
CA THR A 92 30.47 -41.33 -3.73
C THR A 92 29.41 -41.55 -4.82
N GLN A 93 28.18 -41.93 -4.46
CA GLN A 93 27.09 -42.17 -5.41
C GLN A 93 26.31 -40.89 -5.72
N PRO A 94 25.89 -40.67 -6.98
CA PRO A 94 24.99 -39.58 -7.33
C PRO A 94 23.66 -39.69 -6.58
N CYS A 95 23.06 -38.54 -6.26
CA CYS A 95 21.65 -38.51 -5.90
C CYS A 95 20.79 -38.78 -7.16
N GLY A 96 19.66 -39.48 -7.00
CA GLY A 96 18.66 -39.59 -8.06
C GLY A 96 17.82 -38.31 -8.17
N CYS A 97 17.34 -37.98 -9.37
CA CYS A 97 16.37 -36.90 -9.58
C CYS A 97 14.96 -37.46 -9.79
N GLY A 98 13.94 -36.66 -9.49
CA GLY A 98 12.54 -37.01 -9.70
C GLY A 98 12.10 -37.00 -11.17
N ALA A 99 10.80 -37.09 -11.42
CA ALA A 99 10.23 -37.00 -12.77
C ALA A 99 10.55 -35.64 -13.42
N ASN A 100 10.79 -35.64 -14.74
CA ASN A 100 11.18 -34.47 -15.54
C ASN A 100 12.38 -33.69 -15.00
N ALA A 101 13.24 -34.34 -14.21
CA ALA A 101 14.45 -33.77 -13.67
C ALA A 101 15.69 -34.51 -14.19
N LYS A 102 16.82 -33.82 -14.27
CA LYS A 102 18.13 -34.40 -14.57
C LYS A 102 19.16 -33.89 -13.57
N MET A 103 20.11 -34.75 -13.24
CA MET A 103 21.19 -34.37 -12.32
C MET A 103 22.21 -33.50 -13.06
N CYS A 104 22.46 -32.31 -12.51
CA CYS A 104 23.48 -31.40 -13.00
C CYS A 104 24.62 -31.33 -12.00
N ARG A 105 25.84 -31.46 -12.52
CA ARG A 105 27.08 -31.34 -11.74
C ARG A 105 27.91 -30.21 -12.29
N TRP A 106 28.34 -29.31 -11.43
CA TRP A 106 29.26 -28.24 -11.81
C TRP A 106 30.16 -27.85 -10.65
N THR A 107 31.31 -27.28 -10.97
CA THR A 107 32.16 -26.61 -9.99
C THR A 107 31.84 -25.11 -10.03
N ASP A 108 31.58 -24.52 -8.88
CA ASP A 108 31.38 -23.06 -8.78
C ASP A 108 32.71 -22.29 -8.78
N GLU A 109 32.62 -20.96 -8.71
CA GLU A 109 33.78 -20.06 -8.73
C GLU A 109 34.71 -20.21 -7.51
N TRP A 110 34.26 -20.88 -6.44
CA TRP A 110 35.05 -21.16 -5.24
C TRP A 110 35.65 -22.56 -5.24
N GLY A 111 35.44 -23.35 -6.31
CA GLY A 111 35.95 -24.71 -6.42
C GLY A 111 35.08 -25.77 -5.75
N TYR A 112 33.86 -25.43 -5.30
CA TYR A 112 32.96 -26.43 -4.71
C TYR A 112 32.23 -27.20 -5.81
N GLU A 113 32.28 -28.53 -5.72
CA GLU A 113 31.46 -29.40 -6.54
C GLU A 113 30.01 -29.36 -6.05
N ASN A 114 29.12 -28.91 -6.93
CA ASN A 114 27.70 -28.84 -6.70
C ASN A 114 26.99 -29.95 -7.49
N GLU A 115 25.99 -30.56 -6.88
CA GLU A 115 25.16 -31.61 -7.49
C GLU A 115 23.68 -31.31 -7.19
N ILE A 116 22.94 -30.80 -8.19
CA ILE A 116 21.53 -30.38 -8.04
C ILE A 116 20.69 -30.88 -9.22
N CYS A 117 19.44 -31.27 -8.94
CA CYS A 117 18.47 -31.64 -9.95
C CYS A 117 17.85 -30.40 -10.62
N TYR A 118 18.00 -30.29 -11.94
CA TYR A 118 17.34 -29.27 -12.76
C TYR A 118 16.24 -29.90 -13.62
N PRO A 119 15.25 -29.12 -14.09
CA PRO A 119 14.27 -29.63 -15.04
C PRO A 119 14.96 -30.07 -16.33
N THR A 120 14.44 -31.13 -16.98
CA THR A 120 15.03 -31.68 -18.21
C THR A 120 15.09 -30.66 -19.35
N SER A 121 14.15 -29.70 -19.36
CA SER A 121 14.05 -28.59 -20.31
C SER A 121 15.15 -27.53 -20.19
N VAL A 122 15.82 -27.40 -19.04
CA VAL A 122 16.86 -26.39 -18.78
C VAL A 122 18.25 -27.02 -18.87
N ALA A 123 19.21 -26.37 -19.52
CA ALA A 123 20.59 -26.87 -19.56
C ALA A 123 21.25 -26.87 -18.17
N CYS A 124 22.14 -27.81 -17.90
CA CYS A 124 22.90 -27.80 -16.65
C CYS A 124 23.87 -26.60 -16.61
N PRO A 125 24.14 -26.03 -15.42
CA PRO A 125 25.20 -25.05 -15.27
C PRO A 125 26.54 -25.57 -15.80
N VAL A 126 27.36 -24.68 -16.36
CA VAL A 126 28.64 -25.06 -16.97
C VAL A 126 29.80 -24.88 -16.00
N THR A 127 30.75 -25.81 -16.02
CA THR A 127 32.05 -25.66 -15.34
C THR A 127 33.07 -25.17 -16.36
N CYS A 128 33.54 -23.94 -16.18
CA CYS A 128 34.55 -23.35 -17.06
C CYS A 128 35.96 -23.66 -16.54
N LYS A 129 36.91 -23.77 -17.46
CA LYS A 129 38.33 -23.94 -17.09
C LYS A 129 38.91 -22.65 -16.51
N GLU A 130 40.10 -22.74 -15.91
CA GLU A 130 40.81 -21.57 -15.36
C GLU A 130 41.10 -20.46 -16.39
N ASP A 131 41.21 -20.80 -17.69
CA ASP A 131 41.40 -19.86 -18.80
C ASP A 131 40.09 -19.44 -19.49
N GLU A 132 38.96 -19.86 -18.95
CA GLU A 132 37.62 -19.59 -19.46
C GLU A 132 36.79 -18.79 -18.42
N GLN A 133 35.86 -17.98 -18.91
CA GLN A 133 34.86 -17.31 -18.09
C GLN A 133 33.47 -17.86 -18.40
N ARG A 134 32.62 -17.87 -17.37
CA ARG A 134 31.21 -18.25 -17.51
C ARG A 134 30.42 -17.07 -18.09
N CYS A 135 29.72 -17.33 -19.19
CA CYS A 135 28.86 -16.38 -19.86
C CYS A 135 27.40 -16.74 -19.69
N TYR A 136 26.63 -15.73 -19.33
CA TYR A 136 25.19 -15.80 -19.17
C TYR A 136 24.50 -15.24 -20.41
N ILE A 137 23.88 -16.12 -21.20
CA ILE A 137 23.24 -15.77 -22.46
C ILE A 137 21.73 -15.82 -22.27
N THR A 138 21.08 -14.68 -22.38
CA THR A 138 19.62 -14.58 -22.45
C THR A 138 19.21 -14.49 -23.91
N ASP A 139 18.46 -15.48 -24.39
CA ASP A 139 17.71 -15.38 -25.63
C ASP A 139 16.42 -14.59 -25.33
N TYR A 140 16.10 -13.58 -26.14
CA TYR A 140 14.86 -12.83 -26.05
C TYR A 140 13.89 -13.29 -27.13
N GLU A 141 12.60 -13.12 -26.87
CA GLU A 141 11.57 -13.31 -27.88
C GLU A 141 11.55 -12.14 -28.88
N ALA A 142 10.85 -12.28 -30.00
CA ALA A 142 10.76 -11.24 -31.02
C ALA A 142 10.11 -9.93 -30.54
N ASN A 143 9.28 -10.00 -29.49
CA ASN A 143 8.70 -8.84 -28.81
C ASN A 143 9.66 -8.22 -27.77
N GLY A 144 10.80 -8.83 -27.47
CA GLY A 144 11.73 -8.36 -26.43
C GLY A 144 11.53 -8.96 -25.04
N ALA A 145 10.57 -9.86 -24.85
CA ALA A 145 10.39 -10.55 -23.58
C ALA A 145 11.59 -11.49 -23.33
N PRO A 146 12.04 -11.64 -22.06
CA PRO A 146 13.11 -12.59 -21.75
C PRO A 146 12.62 -14.01 -22.01
N GLY A 147 13.38 -14.76 -22.82
CA GLY A 147 13.11 -16.15 -23.18
C GLY A 147 14.01 -17.11 -22.41
N VAL A 148 14.67 -18.01 -23.14
CA VAL A 148 15.53 -19.05 -22.54
C VAL A 148 16.86 -18.45 -22.11
N TYR A 149 17.26 -18.77 -20.89
CA TYR A 149 18.59 -18.50 -20.37
C TYR A 149 19.48 -19.73 -20.53
N ARG A 150 20.73 -19.53 -20.95
CA ARG A 150 21.74 -20.58 -21.04
C ARG A 150 23.11 -20.07 -20.64
N GLU A 151 23.90 -20.97 -20.07
CA GLU A 151 25.28 -20.70 -19.71
C GLU A 151 26.24 -21.32 -20.74
N THR A 152 27.32 -20.63 -21.04
CA THR A 152 28.43 -21.18 -21.85
C THR A 152 29.77 -20.74 -21.28
N CYS A 153 30.82 -21.50 -21.56
CA CYS A 153 32.19 -21.06 -21.28
C CYS A 153 32.77 -20.43 -22.55
N VAL A 154 33.43 -19.28 -22.39
CA VAL A 154 34.26 -18.64 -23.42
C VAL A 154 35.62 -18.35 -22.82
N LYS A 155 36.65 -18.06 -23.62
CA LYS A 155 37.95 -17.68 -23.05
C LYS A 155 37.84 -16.40 -22.22
N ALA A 156 38.66 -16.27 -21.18
CA ALA A 156 38.63 -15.10 -20.30
C ALA A 156 38.87 -13.75 -21.02
N ASP A 157 39.53 -13.76 -22.19
CA ASP A 157 39.76 -12.59 -23.05
C ASP A 157 38.68 -12.36 -24.11
N GLN A 158 37.65 -13.22 -24.18
CA GLN A 158 36.57 -13.13 -25.15
C GLN A 158 35.30 -12.58 -24.52
N VAL A 159 34.70 -11.60 -25.17
CA VAL A 159 33.41 -11.05 -24.74
C VAL A 159 32.30 -12.10 -24.88
N CYS A 160 31.46 -12.23 -23.85
CA CYS A 160 30.30 -13.11 -23.88
C CYS A 160 29.37 -12.82 -25.07
N PRO A 161 29.00 -13.83 -25.87
CA PRO A 161 28.10 -13.63 -27.00
C PRO A 161 26.67 -13.39 -26.50
N CYS A 162 25.90 -12.65 -27.27
CA CYS A 162 24.49 -12.39 -26.98
C CYS A 162 23.56 -13.40 -27.65
N GLY A 163 22.40 -13.61 -27.01
CA GLY A 163 21.38 -14.54 -27.48
C GLY A 163 20.58 -13.98 -28.65
N SER A 164 19.63 -14.78 -29.13
CA SER A 164 18.67 -14.40 -30.15
C SER A 164 17.89 -13.15 -29.72
N HIS A 165 17.57 -12.28 -30.68
CA HIS A 165 16.84 -11.02 -30.45
C HIS A 165 17.45 -10.07 -29.41
N SER A 166 18.76 -10.15 -29.20
CA SER A 166 19.53 -9.21 -28.39
C SER A 166 20.70 -8.61 -29.14
N GLN A 167 21.21 -7.50 -28.61
CA GLN A 167 22.44 -6.84 -29.04
C GLN A 167 23.42 -6.77 -27.87
N GLN A 168 24.70 -6.72 -28.20
CA GLN A 168 25.75 -6.53 -27.23
C GLN A 168 25.93 -5.04 -26.95
N CYS A 169 25.85 -4.69 -25.67
CA CYS A 169 26.12 -3.37 -25.14
C CYS A 169 27.39 -3.40 -24.32
N HIS A 170 28.05 -2.24 -24.22
CA HIS A 170 29.28 -2.05 -23.48
C HIS A 170 29.09 -0.91 -22.51
N ASP A 171 29.29 -1.17 -21.23
CA ASP A 171 29.37 -0.17 -20.18
C ASP A 171 30.85 0.25 -20.03
N PRO A 172 31.24 1.44 -20.50
CA PRO A 172 32.62 1.89 -20.47
C PRO A 172 33.12 2.22 -19.05
N TYR A 173 32.23 2.39 -18.07
CA TYR A 173 32.63 2.68 -16.69
C TYR A 173 33.19 1.45 -15.98
N TRP A 174 32.62 0.28 -16.26
CA TRP A 174 32.99 -0.99 -15.65
C TRP A 174 33.76 -1.92 -16.61
N ASP A 175 34.02 -1.46 -17.84
CA ASP A 175 34.59 -2.24 -18.94
C ASP A 175 33.84 -3.58 -19.13
N TYR A 176 32.52 -3.54 -18.96
CA TYR A 176 31.66 -4.72 -18.90
C TYR A 176 30.72 -4.77 -20.09
N HIS A 177 30.63 -5.94 -20.73
CA HIS A 177 29.71 -6.18 -21.82
C HIS A 177 28.49 -6.96 -21.34
N TYR A 178 27.32 -6.56 -21.80
CA TYR A 178 26.06 -7.20 -21.46
C TYR A 178 25.14 -7.26 -22.68
N CYS A 179 24.14 -8.12 -22.60
CA CYS A 179 23.17 -8.29 -23.67
C CYS A 179 21.89 -7.54 -23.34
N TYR A 180 21.36 -6.86 -24.34
CA TYR A 180 20.18 -6.02 -24.22
C TYR A 180 19.19 -6.40 -25.33
N PRO A 181 17.87 -6.45 -25.08
CA PRO A 181 16.91 -6.83 -26.11
C PRO A 181 16.92 -5.82 -27.26
N LEU A 182 16.57 -6.28 -28.46
CA LEU A 182 16.39 -5.42 -29.65
C LEU A 182 15.08 -4.64 -29.63
N VAL A 183 14.09 -5.09 -28.85
CA VAL A 183 12.74 -4.53 -28.75
C VAL A 183 12.35 -4.45 -27.27
N ASP A 184 11.63 -3.42 -26.86
CA ASP A 184 11.04 -3.33 -25.53
C ASP A 184 9.69 -4.06 -25.52
N TRP A 185 9.54 -5.05 -24.63
CA TRP A 185 8.37 -5.91 -24.58
C TRP A 185 7.06 -5.22 -24.19
N TRP A 186 7.15 -4.04 -23.58
CA TRP A 186 6.00 -3.26 -23.17
C TRP A 186 5.53 -2.31 -24.28
N SER A 187 6.44 -1.52 -24.83
CA SER A 187 6.15 -0.49 -25.84
C SER A 187 6.24 -1.00 -27.28
N ASN A 188 6.78 -2.21 -27.49
CA ASN A 188 7.09 -2.78 -28.81
C ASN A 188 7.99 -1.86 -29.66
N SER A 189 8.82 -1.05 -29.00
CA SER A 189 9.73 -0.08 -29.63
C SER A 189 11.15 -0.66 -29.74
N THR A 190 11.89 -0.26 -30.78
CA THR A 190 13.28 -0.72 -30.95
C THR A 190 14.17 -0.14 -29.86
N MET A 191 14.87 -1.02 -29.16
CA MET A 191 15.79 -0.67 -28.08
C MET A 191 17.20 -0.47 -28.62
N ARG A 192 17.91 0.50 -28.05
CA ARG A 192 19.32 0.76 -28.31
C ARG A 192 20.10 0.49 -27.01
N CYS A 193 21.39 0.26 -27.13
CA CYS A 193 22.24 0.23 -25.95
C CYS A 193 22.13 1.57 -25.22
N PRO A 194 22.01 1.56 -23.87
CA PRO A 194 22.13 2.74 -23.06
C PRO A 194 23.36 3.56 -23.44
N VAL A 195 23.19 4.88 -23.49
CA VAL A 195 24.28 5.79 -23.79
C VAL A 195 25.05 6.06 -22.50
N TYR A 196 26.38 5.93 -22.55
CA TYR A 196 27.25 6.24 -21.42
C TYR A 196 28.18 7.39 -21.83
N CYS A 197 28.05 8.52 -21.14
CA CYS A 197 28.88 9.70 -21.39
C CYS A 197 30.13 9.67 -20.53
N THR A 198 31.25 10.17 -21.02
CA THR A 198 32.49 10.27 -20.25
C THR A 198 32.44 11.44 -19.24
N GLU A 199 33.44 11.56 -18.35
CA GLU A 199 33.51 12.66 -17.36
C GLU A 199 33.60 14.07 -18.01
N ASP A 200 34.04 14.11 -19.27
CA ASP A 200 34.21 15.30 -20.11
C ASP A 200 32.97 15.59 -20.98
N GLU A 201 31.88 14.84 -20.80
CA GLU A 201 30.63 14.96 -21.54
C GLU A 201 29.44 15.14 -20.58
N ASP A 202 28.42 15.86 -21.04
CA ASP A 202 27.11 15.93 -20.42
C ASP A 202 26.14 14.99 -21.15
N TYR A 203 25.25 14.38 -20.35
CA TYR A 203 24.20 13.52 -20.86
C TYR A 203 23.01 14.34 -21.35
N CYS A 204 22.55 14.08 -22.58
CA CYS A 204 21.43 14.78 -23.19
C CYS A 204 20.27 13.84 -23.53
N TYR A 205 19.08 14.22 -23.06
CA TYR A 205 17.82 13.58 -23.41
C TYR A 205 17.06 14.45 -24.41
N SER A 206 16.75 13.91 -25.59
CA SER A 206 15.92 14.59 -26.59
C SER A 206 14.68 13.75 -26.92
N PRO A 207 13.51 14.02 -26.30
CA PRO A 207 12.26 13.38 -26.69
C PRO A 207 11.92 13.64 -28.16
N SER A 208 11.25 12.66 -28.77
CA SER A 208 10.62 12.72 -30.08
C SER A 208 9.11 12.64 -29.89
N TYR A 209 8.36 13.37 -30.71
CA TYR A 209 6.92 13.47 -30.64
C TYR A 209 6.28 13.13 -31.99
N ASN A 210 5.01 12.70 -31.97
CA ASN A 210 4.23 12.54 -33.19
C ASN A 210 3.66 13.89 -33.66
N ALA A 211 2.87 13.88 -34.73
CA ALA A 211 2.29 15.10 -35.29
C ALA A 211 1.26 15.80 -34.38
N ASN A 212 0.74 15.10 -33.36
CA ASN A 212 -0.21 15.63 -32.38
C ASN A 212 0.48 16.09 -31.08
N GLY A 213 1.82 16.04 -31.02
CA GLY A 213 2.59 16.38 -29.82
C GLY A 213 2.69 15.27 -28.77
N GLU A 214 2.23 14.04 -29.07
CA GLU A 214 2.36 12.92 -28.14
C GLU A 214 3.76 12.31 -28.20
N TRP A 215 4.31 11.91 -27.05
CA TRP A 215 5.65 11.34 -26.95
C TRP A 215 5.76 10.00 -27.70
N LEU A 216 6.84 9.81 -28.46
CA LEU A 216 7.14 8.60 -29.22
C LEU A 216 8.33 7.83 -28.66
N SER A 217 9.43 8.52 -28.42
CA SER A 217 10.70 7.92 -27.98
C SER A 217 11.63 8.99 -27.45
N THR A 218 12.76 8.58 -26.87
CA THR A 218 13.82 9.51 -26.45
C THR A 218 15.09 9.17 -27.20
N VAL A 219 15.75 10.20 -27.73
CA VAL A 219 17.10 10.11 -28.30
C VAL A 219 18.07 10.55 -27.23
N GLU A 220 18.93 9.63 -26.81
CA GLU A 220 19.96 9.86 -25.81
C GLU A 220 21.29 10.11 -26.52
N THR A 221 22.02 11.13 -26.11
CA THR A 221 23.32 11.49 -26.69
C THR A 221 24.24 12.07 -25.64
N CYS A 222 25.54 11.96 -25.88
CA CYS A 222 26.55 12.67 -25.12
C CYS A 222 26.98 13.92 -25.89
N VAL A 223 27.14 15.03 -25.17
CA VAL A 223 27.70 16.26 -25.73
C VAL A 223 28.88 16.70 -24.87
N PRO A 224 29.88 17.43 -25.40
CA PRO A 224 30.97 17.93 -24.57
C PRO A 224 30.46 18.77 -23.40
N LYS A 225 31.07 18.60 -22.22
CA LYS A 225 30.65 19.25 -20.99
C LYS A 225 30.51 20.77 -21.14
N GLY A 226 29.41 21.32 -20.65
CA GLY A 226 29.04 22.73 -20.80
C GLY A 226 28.41 23.10 -22.15
N THR A 227 28.23 22.13 -23.07
CA THR A 227 27.48 22.33 -24.31
C THR A 227 26.00 22.07 -24.06
N LYS A 228 25.14 22.97 -24.55
CA LYS A 228 23.68 22.76 -24.47
C LYS A 228 23.25 21.55 -25.29
N CYS A 229 22.34 20.76 -24.72
CA CYS A 229 21.69 19.67 -25.42
C CYS A 229 20.89 20.19 -26.62
N LYS A 230 21.07 19.54 -27.78
CA LYS A 230 20.27 19.83 -28.97
C LYS A 230 19.03 18.94 -28.98
N CYS A 231 17.89 19.52 -29.31
CA CYS A 231 16.65 18.77 -29.51
C CYS A 231 16.67 18.08 -30.88
N THR A 232 17.34 16.94 -30.95
CA THR A 232 17.49 16.12 -32.16
C THR A 232 16.34 15.14 -32.38
N GLY A 233 15.42 15.03 -31.43
CA GLY A 233 14.23 14.20 -31.52
C GLY A 233 13.25 14.70 -32.58
N GLN A 234 12.52 13.77 -33.20
CA GLN A 234 11.55 14.11 -34.24
C GLN A 234 10.43 14.99 -33.67
N ASN A 235 10.00 16.01 -34.43
CA ASN A 235 8.96 16.98 -34.02
C ASN A 235 9.19 17.63 -32.66
N SER A 236 10.46 17.78 -32.25
CA SER A 236 10.83 18.51 -31.04
C SER A 236 11.49 19.84 -31.39
N PHE A 237 11.38 20.82 -30.50
CA PHE A 237 12.13 22.07 -30.57
C PHE A 237 12.69 22.44 -29.19
N SER A 238 13.76 23.24 -29.18
CA SER A 238 14.48 23.61 -27.96
C SER A 238 13.94 24.88 -27.31
N CYS A 239 13.71 24.80 -26.00
CA CYS A 239 13.44 25.93 -25.13
C CYS A 239 14.57 26.11 -24.14
N ASP A 240 15.23 27.27 -24.20
CA ASP A 240 16.28 27.63 -23.27
C ASP A 240 15.69 28.32 -22.05
N PHE A 241 15.94 27.75 -20.87
CA PHE A 241 15.53 28.29 -19.59
C PHE A 241 16.75 28.82 -18.83
N ASN A 242 16.54 29.87 -18.04
CA ASN A 242 17.53 30.37 -17.09
C ASN A 242 16.84 30.75 -15.79
N GLU A 243 16.98 29.94 -14.76
CA GLU A 243 16.36 30.19 -13.46
C GLU A 243 17.39 29.99 -12.35
N TRP A 244 17.47 30.95 -11.43
CA TRP A 244 18.41 30.96 -10.31
C TRP A 244 19.89 30.76 -10.69
N GLY A 245 20.28 31.24 -11.87
CA GLY A 245 21.65 31.11 -12.39
C GLY A 245 21.97 29.76 -13.03
N TYR A 246 21.00 28.85 -13.13
CA TYR A 246 21.11 27.60 -13.88
C TYR A 246 20.46 27.76 -15.24
N SER A 247 21.20 27.43 -16.30
CA SER A 247 20.66 27.38 -17.66
C SER A 247 20.53 25.94 -18.14
N TRP A 248 19.35 25.55 -18.60
CA TRP A 248 19.13 24.25 -19.24
C TRP A 248 18.30 24.42 -20.51
N THR A 249 18.32 23.40 -21.36
CA THR A 249 17.50 23.34 -22.58
C THR A 249 16.51 22.20 -22.42
N GLU A 250 15.22 22.50 -22.52
CA GLU A 250 14.16 21.50 -22.58
C GLU A 250 13.72 21.31 -24.04
N CYS A 251 13.38 20.08 -24.40
CA CYS A 251 12.86 19.77 -25.73
C CYS A 251 11.36 19.53 -25.65
N LEU A 252 10.58 20.39 -26.30
CA LEU A 252 9.12 20.37 -26.28
C LEU A 252 8.54 19.95 -27.65
N PRO A 253 7.31 19.41 -27.72
CA PRO A 253 6.67 19.08 -28.99
C PRO A 253 6.40 20.33 -29.82
N ILE A 254 6.64 20.30 -31.13
CA ILE A 254 6.31 21.43 -32.02
C ILE A 254 4.81 21.74 -32.01
N GLU A 255 3.96 20.72 -31.96
CA GLU A 255 2.50 20.88 -31.88
C GLU A 255 2.09 21.19 -30.43
N GLY A 256 1.53 22.38 -30.19
CA GLY A 256 1.05 22.82 -28.88
C GLY A 256 2.13 23.16 -27.85
N GLY A 257 3.40 22.90 -28.15
CA GLY A 257 4.51 23.34 -27.29
C GLY A 257 4.85 24.81 -27.50
N TYR A 258 5.12 25.51 -26.41
CA TYR A 258 5.64 26.87 -26.40
C TYR A 258 6.78 26.96 -25.38
N CYS A 259 7.74 27.84 -25.60
CA CYS A 259 8.73 28.15 -24.56
C CYS A 259 8.11 29.16 -23.59
N PRO A 260 7.94 28.82 -22.30
CA PRO A 260 7.61 29.80 -21.28
C PRO A 260 8.66 30.93 -21.28
N PRO A 261 8.26 32.20 -21.24
CA PRO A 261 9.22 33.29 -21.15
C PRO A 261 9.95 33.24 -19.80
N THR A 262 11.27 33.40 -19.82
CA THR A 262 12.04 33.65 -18.59
C THR A 262 11.88 35.12 -18.21
N CYS A 263 11.21 35.38 -17.09
CA CYS A 263 10.93 36.74 -16.62
C CYS A 263 11.99 37.27 -15.67
N ALA A 264 12.19 38.59 -15.66
CA ALA A 264 13.17 39.22 -14.76
C ALA A 264 12.73 39.10 -13.30
N ASP A 265 13.66 39.22 -12.35
CA ASP A 265 13.34 39.23 -10.93
C ASP A 265 12.26 40.27 -10.60
N GLY A 266 11.15 39.79 -10.03
CA GLY A 266 9.98 40.63 -9.70
C GLY A 266 8.92 40.73 -10.79
N GLU A 267 9.15 40.15 -11.98
CA GLU A 267 8.12 39.93 -12.99
C GLU A 267 7.51 38.52 -12.88
N VAL A 268 6.35 38.32 -13.50
CA VAL A 268 5.66 37.04 -13.59
C VAL A 268 5.50 36.62 -15.04
N SER A 269 5.61 35.32 -15.31
CA SER A 269 5.23 34.73 -16.60
C SER A 269 3.71 34.63 -16.66
N CYS A 270 3.08 35.32 -17.60
CA CYS A 270 1.63 35.26 -17.76
C CYS A 270 1.18 33.85 -18.16
N PRO A 271 0.06 33.36 -17.59
CA PRO A 271 -0.43 32.03 -17.88
C PRO A 271 -1.05 31.98 -19.28
N ILE A 272 -1.32 30.77 -19.76
CA ILE A 272 -2.17 30.54 -20.93
C ILE A 272 -3.53 31.20 -20.66
N VAL A 273 -4.12 31.85 -21.66
CA VAL A 273 -5.37 32.59 -21.50
C VAL A 273 -6.51 31.89 -22.23
N ASP A 274 -7.70 31.93 -21.62
CA ASP A 274 -8.93 31.47 -22.25
C ASP A 274 -9.46 32.48 -23.26
N ASP A 275 -9.81 32.01 -24.45
CA ASP A 275 -10.57 32.74 -25.44
C ASP A 275 -12.05 32.32 -25.38
N TYR A 276 -12.94 33.30 -25.48
CA TYR A 276 -14.39 33.08 -25.54
C TYR A 276 -14.97 33.64 -26.83
N LYS A 277 -16.12 33.10 -27.24
CA LYS A 277 -16.97 33.71 -28.26
C LYS A 277 -17.84 34.81 -27.65
N PRO A 278 -18.43 35.70 -28.47
CA PRO A 278 -19.34 36.74 -27.97
C PRO A 278 -20.59 36.23 -27.25
N ASP A 279 -20.93 34.94 -27.37
CA ASP A 279 -22.04 34.30 -26.66
C ASP A 279 -21.65 33.67 -25.31
N GLY A 280 -20.38 33.81 -24.90
CA GLY A 280 -19.84 33.24 -23.67
C GLY A 280 -19.34 31.80 -23.79
N SER A 281 -19.51 31.14 -24.95
CA SER A 281 -18.96 29.79 -25.14
C SER A 281 -17.43 29.82 -25.26
N TRP A 282 -16.78 28.87 -24.58
CA TRP A 282 -15.34 28.69 -24.62
C TRP A 282 -14.88 28.35 -26.06
N LEU A 283 -13.92 29.11 -26.58
CA LEU A 283 -13.38 28.95 -27.93
C LEU A 283 -12.14 28.05 -27.93
N GLY A 284 -11.34 28.12 -26.88
CA GLY A 284 -10.06 27.45 -26.79
C GLY A 284 -9.11 28.19 -25.86
N TRP A 285 -7.88 27.69 -25.81
CA TRP A 285 -6.76 28.42 -25.25
C TRP A 285 -6.10 29.23 -26.36
N ALA A 286 -5.78 30.49 -26.10
CA ALA A 286 -4.77 31.19 -26.88
C ALA A 286 -3.41 30.98 -26.22
N ASP A 287 -2.38 30.81 -27.04
CA ASP A 287 -1.01 30.79 -26.56
C ASP A 287 -0.79 31.97 -25.61
N PRO A 288 -0.16 31.74 -24.44
CA PRO A 288 0.08 32.80 -23.48
C PRO A 288 0.73 33.95 -24.21
N SER A 289 0.36 35.19 -23.86
CA SER A 289 1.20 36.30 -24.29
C SER A 289 2.61 35.94 -23.83
N THR A 290 3.56 35.79 -24.75
CA THR A 290 4.97 35.43 -24.50
C THR A 290 5.73 36.54 -23.75
N LYS A 291 5.02 37.21 -22.85
CA LYS A 291 5.34 38.48 -22.23
C LYS A 291 5.31 38.28 -20.74
N CYS A 292 6.40 38.71 -20.13
CA CYS A 292 6.46 38.93 -18.70
C CYS A 292 5.63 40.15 -18.33
N ALA A 293 5.09 40.14 -17.12
CA ALA A 293 4.34 41.25 -16.57
C ALA A 293 4.87 41.60 -15.17
N ALA A 294 4.74 42.86 -14.75
CA ALA A 294 5.24 43.30 -13.44
C ALA A 294 4.57 42.60 -12.24
N ASN A 295 3.38 42.06 -12.45
CA ASN A 295 2.63 41.24 -11.51
C ASN A 295 1.52 40.52 -12.28
N TRP A 296 0.86 39.57 -11.64
CA TRP A 296 -0.20 38.80 -12.28
C TRP A 296 -1.37 39.68 -12.75
N ASP A 297 -1.63 40.84 -12.12
CA ASP A 297 -2.72 41.78 -12.48
C ASP A 297 -2.46 42.50 -13.80
N SER A 298 -1.21 42.50 -14.24
CA SER A 298 -0.79 43.14 -15.48
C SER A 298 -0.79 42.16 -16.67
N CYS A 299 -1.15 40.89 -16.45
CA CYS A 299 -1.28 39.90 -17.52
C CYS A 299 -2.56 40.14 -18.34
N PRO A 300 -2.47 40.16 -19.68
CA PRO A 300 -3.65 40.28 -20.53
C PRO A 300 -4.52 39.01 -20.45
N CYS A 301 -5.80 39.16 -20.76
CA CYS A 301 -6.70 38.03 -20.99
C CYS A 301 -6.94 37.83 -22.49
N GLY A 302 -7.48 36.66 -22.85
CA GLY A 302 -7.84 36.31 -24.22
C GLY A 302 -9.01 37.15 -24.77
N THR A 303 -9.40 36.83 -25.99
CA THR A 303 -10.51 37.44 -26.72
C THR A 303 -11.82 37.21 -25.97
N GLU A 304 -12.62 38.27 -25.81
CA GLU A 304 -13.89 38.26 -25.06
C GLU A 304 -13.74 37.83 -23.58
N ALA A 305 -12.53 37.86 -23.01
CA ALA A 305 -12.27 37.59 -21.60
C ALA A 305 -11.91 38.87 -20.81
N LYS A 306 -12.06 38.83 -19.47
CA LYS A 306 -11.59 39.89 -18.56
C LYS A 306 -10.81 39.29 -17.39
N SER A 307 -9.91 40.10 -16.82
CA SER A 307 -9.15 39.74 -15.64
C SER A 307 -9.96 39.96 -14.36
N CYS A 308 -9.95 38.98 -13.46
CA CYS A 308 -10.55 39.06 -12.14
C CYS A 308 -9.48 39.22 -11.05
N PRO A 309 -9.54 40.29 -10.25
CA PRO A 309 -8.55 40.53 -9.20
C PRO A 309 -8.66 39.49 -8.08
N GLY A 310 -7.51 39.09 -7.52
CA GLY A 310 -7.43 38.26 -6.31
C GLY A 310 -7.50 36.74 -6.51
N ALA A 311 -7.76 36.25 -7.72
CA ALA A 311 -7.68 34.82 -8.03
C ALA A 311 -6.23 34.42 -8.29
N THR A 312 -5.72 33.44 -7.55
CA THR A 312 -4.33 32.93 -7.68
C THR A 312 -4.15 31.95 -8.84
N ALA A 313 -5.23 31.35 -9.38
CA ALA A 313 -5.14 30.29 -10.40
C ALA A 313 -6.02 30.50 -11.64
N MET A 314 -7.19 31.15 -11.54
CA MET A 314 -8.08 31.40 -12.69
C MET A 314 -8.39 32.90 -12.79
N ARG A 315 -7.62 33.61 -13.62
CA ARG A 315 -7.70 35.08 -13.73
C ARG A 315 -8.59 35.55 -14.85
N CYS A 316 -8.72 34.79 -15.93
CA CYS A 316 -9.48 35.22 -17.11
C CYS A 316 -10.80 34.46 -17.16
N ILE A 317 -11.91 35.19 -17.10
CA ILE A 317 -13.26 34.65 -17.30
C ILE A 317 -13.92 35.38 -18.46
N PHE A 318 -15.09 34.91 -18.92
CA PHE A 318 -15.85 35.61 -19.94
C PHE A 318 -16.18 37.05 -19.51
N LYS A 319 -16.01 38.02 -20.42
CA LYS A 319 -16.09 39.45 -20.08
C LYS A 319 -17.40 39.89 -19.43
N ASP A 320 -18.51 39.19 -19.70
CA ASP A 320 -19.83 39.51 -19.14
C ASP A 320 -20.16 38.71 -17.87
N GLU A 321 -19.33 37.74 -17.47
CA GLU A 321 -19.49 36.96 -16.24
C GLU A 321 -18.98 37.74 -15.01
N GLU A 322 -19.61 37.60 -13.85
CA GLU A 322 -19.12 38.28 -12.64
C GLU A 322 -17.86 37.61 -12.09
N CYS A 323 -16.89 38.40 -11.62
CA CYS A 323 -15.67 37.83 -11.06
C CYS A 323 -15.95 37.05 -9.77
N PRO A 324 -15.31 35.89 -9.57
CA PRO A 324 -15.40 35.17 -8.29
C PRO A 324 -15.05 36.08 -7.13
N VAL A 325 -15.80 35.97 -6.04
CA VAL A 325 -15.60 36.86 -4.90
C VAL A 325 -14.36 36.41 -4.13
N VAL A 326 -13.42 37.33 -3.92
CA VAL A 326 -12.18 37.07 -3.16
C VAL A 326 -12.23 37.83 -1.85
N CYS A 327 -12.25 37.09 -0.74
CA CYS A 327 -12.31 37.67 0.60
C CYS A 327 -10.93 37.99 1.14
N THR A 328 -10.82 39.13 1.83
CA THR A 328 -9.58 39.50 2.53
C THR A 328 -9.36 38.60 3.75
N GLY A 329 -8.15 38.56 4.30
CA GLY A 329 -7.81 37.68 5.43
C GLY A 329 -8.56 37.92 6.76
N LYS A 330 -9.50 38.87 6.81
CA LYS A 330 -10.40 39.11 7.96
C LYS A 330 -11.88 38.86 7.62
N GLN A 331 -12.13 38.26 6.47
CA GLN A 331 -13.44 37.97 5.94
C GLN A 331 -13.53 36.50 5.59
N LYS A 332 -14.72 35.93 5.74
CA LYS A 332 -15.04 34.60 5.22
C LYS A 332 -15.95 34.70 4.01
N LYS A 333 -15.82 33.73 3.12
CA LYS A 333 -16.68 33.58 1.94
C LYS A 333 -17.97 32.87 2.35
N CYS A 334 -19.10 33.48 2.00
CA CYS A 334 -20.44 32.92 2.18
C CYS A 334 -21.04 32.59 0.83
N TRP A 335 -21.68 31.43 0.74
CA TRP A 335 -22.48 31.01 -0.42
C TRP A 335 -23.96 31.27 -0.11
N ILE A 336 -24.62 32.00 -0.98
CA ILE A 336 -26.02 32.36 -0.84
C ILE A 336 -26.79 31.79 -2.03
N THR A 337 -27.63 30.80 -1.76
CA THR A 337 -28.53 30.19 -2.74
C THR A 337 -29.94 30.71 -2.53
N ASP A 338 -30.54 31.26 -3.58
CA ASP A 338 -31.94 31.67 -3.60
C ASP A 338 -32.79 30.58 -4.27
N PHE A 339 -33.96 30.32 -3.70
CA PHE A 339 -34.97 29.42 -4.26
C PHE A 339 -36.31 30.12 -4.43
N THR A 340 -37.18 29.58 -5.27
CA THR A 340 -38.59 29.98 -5.37
C THR A 340 -39.38 29.44 -4.17
N GLN A 341 -40.65 29.87 -4.02
CA GLN A 341 -41.53 29.31 -2.98
C GLN A 341 -41.86 27.83 -3.19
N THR A 342 -41.65 27.31 -4.41
CA THR A 342 -41.82 25.90 -4.76
C THR A 342 -40.51 25.12 -4.74
N GLU A 343 -39.48 25.68 -4.09
CA GLU A 343 -38.15 25.07 -3.89
C GLU A 343 -37.36 24.87 -5.20
N GLU A 344 -37.65 25.64 -6.25
CA GLU A 344 -36.84 25.65 -7.47
C GLU A 344 -35.67 26.62 -7.34
N TYR A 345 -34.49 26.23 -7.81
CA TYR A 345 -33.28 27.07 -7.78
C TYR A 345 -33.47 28.37 -8.60
N ILE A 346 -33.10 29.52 -8.02
CA ILE A 346 -33.09 30.83 -8.70
C ILE A 346 -31.67 31.22 -9.09
N SER A 347 -30.77 31.29 -8.10
CA SER A 347 -29.40 31.77 -8.28
C SER A 347 -28.52 31.45 -7.09
N ASP A 348 -27.22 31.32 -7.35
CA ASP A 348 -26.15 31.34 -6.37
C ASP A 348 -25.36 32.63 -6.48
N ARG A 349 -24.96 33.17 -5.34
CA ARG A 349 -23.95 34.23 -5.27
C ARG A 349 -23.01 34.01 -4.10
N GLU A 350 -21.77 34.43 -4.29
CA GLU A 350 -20.78 34.48 -3.22
C GLU A 350 -20.73 35.89 -2.65
N ILE A 351 -20.53 36.03 -1.33
CA ILE A 351 -20.22 37.31 -0.70
C ILE A 351 -19.10 37.15 0.33
N CYS A 352 -18.48 38.26 0.71
CA CYS A 352 -17.59 38.30 1.86
C CYS A 352 -18.28 38.96 3.04
N VAL A 353 -18.26 38.29 4.19
CA VAL A 353 -18.69 38.85 5.48
C VAL A 353 -17.52 38.86 6.44
N ALA A 354 -17.60 39.61 7.55
CA ALA A 354 -16.56 39.54 8.58
C ALA A 354 -16.45 38.11 9.16
N GLU A 355 -15.25 37.73 9.63
CA GLU A 355 -15.00 36.36 10.13
C GLU A 355 -15.97 35.92 11.25
N ASP A 356 -16.37 36.86 12.11
CA ASP A 356 -17.32 36.68 13.23
C ASP A 356 -18.79 36.93 12.85
N GLU A 357 -19.06 37.41 11.65
CA GLU A 357 -20.42 37.68 11.15
C GLU A 357 -21.05 36.41 10.57
N THR A 358 -22.35 36.18 10.79
CA THR A 358 -23.03 34.98 10.29
C THR A 358 -23.46 35.16 8.83
N CYS A 359 -23.21 34.17 7.97
CA CYS A 359 -23.52 34.22 6.54
C CYS A 359 -25.02 34.42 6.28
N PRO A 360 -25.48 35.48 5.58
CA PRO A 360 -26.89 35.68 5.29
C PRO A 360 -27.43 34.55 4.42
N CYS A 361 -28.68 34.15 4.66
CA CYS A 361 -29.36 33.14 3.86
C CYS A 361 -30.04 33.75 2.64
N GLY A 362 -30.13 32.97 1.56
CA GLY A 362 -30.81 33.38 0.34
C GLY A 362 -32.32 33.31 0.48
N GLN A 363 -33.01 33.83 -0.52
CA GLN A 363 -34.46 33.86 -0.59
C GLN A 363 -35.05 32.45 -0.46
N ASN A 364 -36.07 32.30 0.39
CA ASN A 364 -36.75 31.03 0.67
C ASN A 364 -35.83 29.91 1.23
N THR A 365 -34.68 30.26 1.82
CA THR A 365 -33.88 29.34 2.62
C THR A 365 -33.93 29.72 4.10
N GLN A 366 -33.62 28.78 4.98
CA GLN A 366 -33.49 29.02 6.40
C GLN A 366 -32.14 28.55 6.93
N ARG A 367 -31.59 29.30 7.87
CA ARG A 367 -30.32 28.96 8.51
C ARG A 367 -30.52 27.80 9.47
N CYS A 368 -29.64 26.81 9.38
CA CYS A 368 -29.50 25.80 10.42
C CYS A 368 -29.02 26.45 11.72
N PRO A 369 -29.74 26.27 12.85
CA PRO A 369 -29.35 26.90 14.08
C PRO A 369 -27.95 26.49 14.56
N GLY A 370 -27.06 27.47 14.78
CA GLY A 370 -25.66 27.22 15.17
C GLY A 370 -24.70 26.90 14.03
N SER A 371 -25.15 26.98 12.78
CA SER A 371 -24.32 26.85 11.57
C SER A 371 -24.49 28.06 10.65
N ASP A 372 -23.53 28.27 9.75
CA ASP A 372 -23.65 29.19 8.60
C ASP A 372 -24.37 28.54 7.40
N THR A 373 -24.73 27.25 7.49
CA THR A 373 -25.45 26.53 6.43
C THR A 373 -26.89 27.01 6.32
N CYS A 374 -27.28 27.45 5.13
CA CYS A 374 -28.65 27.77 4.77
C CYS A 374 -29.21 26.66 3.89
N LEU A 375 -30.38 26.14 4.23
CA LEU A 375 -31.03 25.03 3.52
C LEU A 375 -32.47 25.40 3.17
N LEU A 376 -33.07 24.66 2.25
CA LEU A 376 -34.52 24.73 2.02
C LEU A 376 -35.29 24.38 3.31
N PRO A 377 -36.48 24.93 3.56
CA PRO A 377 -37.27 24.59 4.73
C PRO A 377 -37.56 23.09 4.87
N SER A 378 -37.82 22.41 3.74
CA SER A 378 -38.00 20.95 3.70
C SER A 378 -36.75 20.19 4.14
N GLU A 379 -35.58 20.56 3.63
CA GLU A 379 -34.28 19.94 3.96
C GLU A 379 -33.80 20.29 5.37
N ALA A 380 -33.98 21.54 5.79
CA ALA A 380 -33.59 22.02 7.11
C ALA A 380 -34.31 21.25 8.23
N SER A 381 -35.55 20.83 8.01
CA SER A 381 -36.29 19.97 8.95
C SER A 381 -35.66 18.57 9.11
N LEU A 382 -34.93 18.09 8.11
CA LEU A 382 -34.24 16.80 8.12
C LEU A 382 -32.82 16.93 8.68
N VAL A 383 -32.10 17.98 8.28
CA VAL A 383 -30.68 18.17 8.60
C VAL A 383 -30.49 18.83 9.96
N CYS A 384 -31.39 19.75 10.34
CA CYS A 384 -31.29 20.56 11.55
C CYS A 384 -32.63 20.57 12.30
N PRO A 385 -33.07 19.42 12.83
CA PRO A 385 -34.40 19.27 13.44
C PRO A 385 -34.56 20.02 14.77
N CYS A 386 -33.48 20.60 15.31
CA CYS A 386 -33.44 21.18 16.64
C CYS A 386 -33.39 22.71 16.62
N ASP A 387 -34.01 23.33 17.62
CA ASP A 387 -34.02 24.78 17.77
C ASP A 387 -32.64 25.36 18.14
N ALA A 388 -32.46 26.67 17.99
CA ALA A 388 -31.20 27.36 18.28
C ALA A 388 -30.73 27.22 19.74
N SER A 389 -31.65 27.02 20.68
CA SER A 389 -31.37 26.76 22.09
C SER A 389 -31.06 25.29 22.38
N GLU A 390 -31.20 24.40 21.39
CA GLU A 390 -31.09 22.95 21.54
C GLU A 390 -29.87 22.42 20.77
N LYS A 391 -29.41 21.22 21.14
CA LYS A 391 -28.44 20.42 20.40
C LYS A 391 -29.08 19.10 19.99
N GLN A 392 -28.64 18.59 18.84
CA GLN A 392 -29.04 17.29 18.32
C GLN A 392 -28.27 16.18 19.06
N CYS A 393 -29.02 15.24 19.61
CA CYS A 393 -28.49 14.02 20.21
C CYS A 393 -28.97 12.80 19.43
N ASN A 394 -28.02 11.98 18.98
CA ASN A 394 -28.32 10.69 18.38
C ASN A 394 -28.55 9.66 19.49
N VAL A 395 -29.82 9.39 19.79
CA VAL A 395 -30.25 8.46 20.83
C VAL A 395 -30.34 7.06 20.23
N VAL A 396 -29.42 6.20 20.65
CA VAL A 396 -29.30 4.83 20.16
C VAL A 396 -30.06 3.87 21.07
N ASP A 397 -30.99 3.10 20.49
CA ASP A 397 -31.65 1.98 21.14
C ASP A 397 -30.88 0.69 20.87
N TYR A 398 -30.85 -0.20 21.87
CA TYR A 398 -30.29 -1.54 21.72
C TYR A 398 -31.35 -2.61 21.92
N THR A 399 -31.12 -3.79 21.34
CA THR A 399 -31.84 -5.01 21.69
C THR A 399 -31.39 -5.52 23.06
N SER A 400 -32.15 -6.45 23.65
CA SER A 400 -31.74 -7.14 24.89
C SER A 400 -30.45 -7.98 24.76
N SER A 401 -30.05 -8.28 23.51
CA SER A 401 -28.78 -8.93 23.16
C SER A 401 -27.64 -7.93 22.90
N GLY A 402 -27.88 -6.63 23.06
CA GLY A 402 -26.90 -5.57 22.91
C GLY A 402 -26.57 -5.15 21.48
N LYS A 403 -27.35 -5.60 20.49
CA LYS A 403 -27.24 -5.11 19.11
C LYS A 403 -27.99 -3.79 18.97
N GLN A 404 -27.45 -2.86 18.18
CA GLN A 404 -28.16 -1.62 17.87
C GLN A 404 -29.45 -1.93 17.11
N SER A 405 -30.59 -1.44 17.62
CA SER A 405 -31.91 -1.67 17.00
C SER A 405 -32.45 -0.46 16.27
N ASN A 406 -32.13 0.75 16.74
CA ASN A 406 -32.66 1.99 16.19
C ASN A 406 -31.76 3.18 16.57
N ILE A 407 -31.75 4.23 15.74
CA ILE A 407 -31.20 5.55 16.08
C ILE A 407 -32.34 6.55 15.91
N SER A 408 -32.60 7.35 16.94
CA SER A 408 -33.51 8.49 16.86
C SER A 408 -32.77 9.78 17.15
N VAL A 409 -33.16 10.87 16.49
CA VAL A 409 -32.66 12.19 16.80
C VAL A 409 -33.56 12.81 17.87
N GLN A 410 -32.97 13.24 18.99
CA GLN A 410 -33.65 14.03 20.00
C GLN A 410 -32.98 15.39 20.15
N CYS A 411 -33.81 16.42 20.18
CA CYS A 411 -33.38 17.78 20.45
C CYS A 411 -33.46 18.03 21.96
N ILE A 412 -32.36 18.47 22.54
CA ILE A 412 -32.27 18.78 23.96
C ILE A 412 -31.63 20.14 24.16
N ASN A 413 -31.94 20.84 25.25
CA ASN A 413 -31.31 22.12 25.54
C ASN A 413 -29.77 22.05 25.52
N LYS A 414 -29.11 23.07 24.95
CA LYS A 414 -27.65 23.20 25.00
C LYS A 414 -27.17 23.18 26.46
N GLY A 415 -26.17 22.35 26.75
CA GLY A 415 -25.68 22.08 28.10
C GLY A 415 -26.38 20.94 28.83
N ALA A 416 -27.50 20.42 28.33
CA ALA A 416 -28.03 19.14 28.80
C ALA A 416 -27.24 17.97 28.17
N LYS A 417 -27.10 16.89 28.92
CA LYS A 417 -26.43 15.67 28.42
C LYS A 417 -27.38 14.86 27.55
N CYS A 418 -26.87 14.28 26.47
CA CYS A 418 -27.66 13.43 25.59
C CYS A 418 -28.27 12.24 26.36
N PRO A 419 -29.59 12.00 26.24
CA PRO A 419 -30.20 10.80 26.81
C PRO A 419 -29.78 9.57 26.01
N CYS A 420 -29.84 8.41 26.66
CA CYS A 420 -29.61 7.13 25.98
C CYS A 420 -30.93 6.40 25.76
N GLY A 421 -31.00 5.63 24.68
CA GLY A 421 -32.23 4.97 24.23
C GLY A 421 -32.65 3.77 25.09
N SER A 422 -33.62 3.01 24.61
CA SER A 422 -34.08 1.79 25.24
C SER A 422 -32.98 0.72 25.31
N ASN A 423 -32.96 -0.03 26.41
CA ASN A 423 -31.93 -1.04 26.72
C ASN A 423 -30.49 -0.50 26.60
N SER A 424 -30.28 0.74 27.02
CA SER A 424 -28.94 1.33 27.08
C SER A 424 -28.56 1.71 28.51
N LEU A 425 -27.26 1.91 28.72
CA LEU A 425 -26.64 2.46 29.91
C LEU A 425 -26.07 3.82 29.53
N THR A 426 -26.42 4.82 30.32
CA THR A 426 -25.83 6.16 30.22
C THR A 426 -24.52 6.18 30.97
N CYS A 427 -23.43 6.39 30.25
CA CYS A 427 -22.08 6.42 30.79
C CYS A 427 -21.46 7.79 30.53
N PRO A 428 -20.73 8.39 31.49
CA PRO A 428 -19.96 9.60 31.22
C PRO A 428 -18.95 9.36 30.10
N ASP A 429 -18.82 10.29 29.15
CA ASP A 429 -17.75 10.20 28.16
C ASP A 429 -16.39 10.49 28.84
N PRO A 430 -15.40 9.59 28.75
CA PRO A 430 -14.08 9.81 29.35
C PRO A 430 -13.29 10.96 28.71
N ASN A 431 -13.62 11.37 27.49
CA ASN A 431 -12.95 12.45 26.76
C ASN A 431 -13.70 13.78 26.86
N ASP A 432 -15.00 13.76 27.19
CA ASP A 432 -15.82 14.96 27.37
C ASP A 432 -16.76 14.83 28.57
N ALA A 433 -16.43 15.55 29.66
CA ALA A 433 -17.20 15.50 30.90
C ALA A 433 -18.66 15.99 30.74
N GLU A 434 -18.96 16.76 29.68
CA GLU A 434 -20.27 17.31 29.37
C GLU A 434 -21.12 16.35 28.52
N GLU A 435 -20.56 15.25 28.04
CA GLU A 435 -21.27 14.27 27.21
C GLU A 435 -21.49 12.92 27.91
N ASN A 436 -22.43 12.16 27.38
CA ASN A 436 -22.67 10.78 27.76
C ASN A 436 -22.48 9.88 26.55
N ILE A 437 -21.82 8.74 26.73
CA ILE A 437 -21.85 7.64 25.78
C ILE A 437 -22.95 6.65 26.17
N CYS A 438 -23.64 6.12 25.17
CA CYS A 438 -24.68 5.12 25.36
C CYS A 438 -24.11 3.73 25.08
N ARG A 439 -24.27 2.81 26.02
CA ARG A 439 -23.80 1.41 25.89
C ARG A 439 -24.98 0.44 25.97
N PRO A 440 -24.92 -0.72 25.30
CA PRO A 440 -25.96 -1.72 25.42
C PRO A 440 -26.11 -2.22 26.87
N LYS A 441 -27.36 -2.34 27.33
CA LYS A 441 -27.73 -2.96 28.60
C LYS A 441 -28.13 -4.41 28.34
N TYR A 442 -27.37 -5.35 28.88
CA TYR A 442 -27.62 -6.78 28.71
C TYR A 442 -28.52 -7.34 29.81
N SER A 443 -29.28 -8.38 29.50
CA SER A 443 -30.02 -9.18 30.49
C SER A 443 -29.03 -9.95 31.39
N GLY A 444 -28.85 -9.47 32.62
CA GLY A 444 -27.88 -9.97 33.61
C GLY A 444 -27.14 -8.81 34.29
N THR A 445 -26.89 -8.88 35.60
CA THR A 445 -26.38 -7.74 36.38
C THR A 445 -24.88 -7.45 36.19
N VAL A 446 -24.09 -8.43 35.77
CA VAL A 446 -22.61 -8.32 35.76
C VAL A 446 -22.09 -7.52 34.55
N LEU A 447 -22.85 -7.47 33.45
CA LEU A 447 -22.44 -6.82 32.18
C LEU A 447 -22.81 -5.34 32.08
N ASN A 448 -23.51 -4.80 33.07
CA ASN A 448 -24.10 -3.46 32.99
C ASN A 448 -23.25 -2.41 33.72
N SER A 449 -21.99 -2.28 33.32
CA SER A 449 -21.07 -1.26 33.85
C SER A 449 -20.52 -0.38 32.75
N CYS A 450 -20.27 0.88 33.08
CA CYS A 450 -19.64 1.81 32.16
C CYS A 450 -18.15 1.50 32.03
N PRO A 451 -17.60 1.50 30.79
CA PRO A 451 -16.19 1.21 30.59
C PRO A 451 -15.35 2.25 31.33
N LYS A 452 -14.40 1.79 32.14
CA LYS A 452 -13.48 2.64 32.89
C LYS A 452 -12.04 2.20 32.62
N ALA A 453 -11.41 2.83 31.63
CA ALA A 453 -9.97 2.71 31.44
C ALA A 453 -9.22 3.30 32.65
N CYS A 454 -7.99 2.84 32.88
CA CYS A 454 -7.13 3.46 33.89
C CYS A 454 -6.68 4.85 33.42
N THR A 455 -6.64 5.81 34.35
CA THR A 455 -5.94 7.08 34.11
C THR A 455 -4.42 6.87 34.19
N PRO A 456 -3.60 7.76 33.62
CA PRO A 456 -2.14 7.65 33.71
C PRO A 456 -1.62 7.51 35.16
N GLU A 457 -2.26 8.17 36.12
CA GLU A 457 -1.92 8.08 37.55
C GLU A 457 -2.25 6.70 38.13
N GLN A 458 -3.35 6.09 37.68
CA GLN A 458 -3.76 4.75 38.13
C GLN A 458 -2.86 3.67 37.55
N GLU A 459 -2.39 3.83 36.31
CA GLU A 459 -1.40 2.94 35.71
C GLU A 459 -0.04 3.05 36.43
N THR A 460 0.37 4.27 36.78
CA THR A 460 1.58 4.52 37.58
C THR A 460 1.48 3.90 38.98
N ALA A 461 0.26 3.81 39.55
CA ALA A 461 -0.02 3.13 40.81
C ALA A 461 -0.12 1.58 40.69
N GLY A 462 0.13 1.03 39.50
CA GLY A 462 0.18 -0.41 39.24
C GLY A 462 -1.17 -1.06 38.88
N ASN A 463 -2.22 -0.27 38.60
CA ASN A 463 -3.42 -0.81 37.96
C ASN A 463 -3.21 -0.94 36.44
N ARG A 464 -4.06 -1.73 35.78
CA ARG A 464 -4.10 -1.82 34.31
C ARG A 464 -5.54 -1.82 33.82
N THR A 465 -5.72 -1.32 32.59
CA THR A 465 -6.98 -1.42 31.89
C THR A 465 -7.23 -2.88 31.52
N CYS A 466 -8.21 -3.50 32.18
CA CYS A 466 -8.64 -4.87 31.97
C CYS A 466 -9.82 -4.89 31.00
N ILE A 467 -9.65 -5.55 29.85
CA ILE A 467 -10.72 -5.80 28.89
C ILE A 467 -11.19 -7.23 29.06
N GLN A 468 -12.47 -7.42 29.37
CA GLN A 468 -13.08 -8.73 29.52
C GLN A 468 -14.08 -8.92 28.38
N THR A 469 -13.80 -9.86 27.49
CA THR A 469 -14.75 -10.28 26.46
C THR A 469 -15.71 -11.32 27.05
N HIS A 470 -17.00 -11.17 26.77
CA HIS A 470 -18.03 -12.09 27.23
C HIS A 470 -18.60 -12.80 26.02
N LEU A 471 -18.67 -14.13 26.08
CA LEU A 471 -19.20 -14.97 25.01
C LEU A 471 -20.58 -15.51 25.37
N THR A 472 -21.37 -15.89 24.38
CA THR A 472 -22.56 -16.72 24.59
C THR A 472 -22.15 -18.13 24.99
N GLY A 473 -23.09 -18.97 25.43
CA GLY A 473 -22.81 -20.39 25.69
C GLY A 473 -22.35 -21.19 24.46
N GLU A 474 -22.55 -20.63 23.26
CA GLU A 474 -22.14 -21.18 21.96
C GLU A 474 -20.78 -20.62 21.48
N GLY A 475 -20.12 -19.78 22.28
CA GLY A 475 -18.82 -19.19 21.96
C GLY A 475 -18.86 -17.94 21.06
N ALA A 476 -20.05 -17.44 20.70
CA ALA A 476 -20.16 -16.20 19.93
C ALA A 476 -19.93 -14.96 20.81
N PHE A 477 -19.37 -13.89 20.23
CA PHE A 477 -19.21 -12.61 20.92
C PHE A 477 -20.55 -12.09 21.43
N ARG A 478 -20.63 -11.77 22.73
CA ARG A 478 -21.80 -11.16 23.37
C ARG A 478 -21.56 -9.70 23.72
N SER A 479 -20.46 -9.41 24.41
CA SER A 479 -20.14 -8.06 24.89
C SER A 479 -18.68 -7.93 25.33
N GLU A 480 -18.27 -6.70 25.64
CA GLU A 480 -17.01 -6.40 26.32
C GLU A 480 -17.26 -5.51 27.52
N SER A 481 -16.52 -5.73 28.61
CA SER A 481 -16.43 -4.82 29.73
C SER A 481 -14.99 -4.35 29.91
N ILE A 482 -14.83 -3.08 30.27
CA ILE A 482 -13.53 -2.43 30.46
C ILE A 482 -13.48 -1.90 31.88
N SER A 483 -12.48 -2.31 32.66
CA SER A 483 -12.32 -1.88 34.05
C SER A 483 -10.86 -1.58 34.40
N CYS A 484 -10.64 -0.61 35.29
CA CYS A 484 -9.32 -0.32 35.82
C CYS A 484 -9.11 -1.09 37.14
N VAL A 485 -8.33 -2.15 37.09
CA VAL A 485 -8.09 -3.04 38.24
C VAL A 485 -6.61 -3.41 38.34
N LYS A 486 -6.17 -3.92 39.50
CA LYS A 486 -4.85 -4.55 39.60
C LYS A 486 -4.79 -5.76 38.65
N PRO A 487 -3.64 -6.09 38.04
CA PRO A 487 -3.53 -7.20 37.09
C PRO A 487 -4.05 -8.55 37.63
N THR A 488 -3.86 -8.83 38.92
CA THR A 488 -4.36 -10.05 39.58
C THR A 488 -5.88 -10.14 39.67
N ASN A 489 -6.57 -9.02 39.55
CA ASN A 489 -8.02 -8.90 39.66
C ASN A 489 -8.71 -8.84 38.29
N CYS A 490 -7.94 -8.83 37.19
CA CYS A 490 -8.48 -8.98 35.84
C CYS A 490 -8.85 -10.45 35.62
N ILE A 491 -10.14 -10.76 35.76
CA ILE A 491 -10.68 -12.12 35.55
C ILE A 491 -11.17 -12.28 34.11
N ALA A 492 -11.27 -13.51 33.61
CA ALA A 492 -11.88 -13.76 32.30
C ALA A 492 -13.36 -13.34 32.30
N GLY A 493 -13.87 -12.92 31.15
CA GLY A 493 -15.29 -12.59 31.01
C GLY A 493 -16.20 -13.84 31.06
N GLU A 494 -17.50 -13.61 30.99
CA GLU A 494 -18.51 -14.69 31.05
C GLU A 494 -18.30 -15.65 29.88
N ASN A 495 -18.37 -16.96 30.17
CA ASN A 495 -18.09 -18.05 29.22
C ASN A 495 -16.68 -18.00 28.60
N MET A 496 -15.79 -17.18 29.15
CA MET A 496 -14.35 -17.28 28.96
C MET A 496 -13.72 -17.89 30.22
N GLN A 497 -12.67 -18.68 30.03
CA GLN A 497 -11.87 -19.19 31.14
C GLN A 497 -10.45 -18.67 30.97
N LYS A 498 -9.88 -18.14 32.06
CA LYS A 498 -8.45 -17.86 32.12
C LYS A 498 -7.76 -19.22 32.04
N CYS A 499 -6.96 -19.43 31.01
CA CYS A 499 -6.29 -20.71 30.80
C CYS A 499 -5.32 -20.91 31.97
N PRO A 500 -5.46 -21.96 32.80
CA PRO A 500 -4.39 -22.32 33.70
C PRO A 500 -3.20 -22.71 32.82
N SER A 501 -2.03 -22.15 33.08
CA SER A 501 -0.80 -22.55 32.42
C SER A 501 -0.66 -24.08 32.53
N GLY A 502 -0.77 -24.79 31.40
CA GLY A 502 -0.57 -26.24 31.31
C GLY A 502 -1.80 -27.15 31.51
N THR A 503 -3.02 -26.77 31.10
CA THR A 503 -4.17 -27.72 31.08
C THR A 503 -4.91 -27.80 29.75
N HIS A 504 -5.32 -29.02 29.38
CA HIS A 504 -6.13 -29.37 28.20
C HIS A 504 -7.56 -28.81 28.28
N ILE A 505 -8.03 -28.22 27.18
CA ILE A 505 -9.39 -27.67 27.07
C ILE A 505 -10.07 -28.25 25.82
N PRO A 506 -11.33 -28.71 25.88
CA PRO A 506 -12.06 -29.24 24.71
C PRO A 506 -12.16 -28.21 23.58
N ALA A 507 -12.08 -28.65 22.31
CA ALA A 507 -12.02 -27.82 21.10
C ALA A 507 -13.16 -26.79 20.90
N TRP A 508 -14.27 -26.89 21.64
CA TRP A 508 -15.39 -25.94 21.61
C TRP A 508 -15.27 -24.79 22.63
N LYS A 509 -14.22 -24.76 23.46
CA LYS A 509 -13.90 -23.64 24.36
C LYS A 509 -12.72 -22.84 23.82
N GLN A 510 -12.96 -21.60 23.40
CA GLN A 510 -11.88 -20.69 23.01
C GLN A 510 -11.20 -20.11 24.25
N CYS A 511 -9.88 -20.31 24.32
CA CYS A 511 -9.02 -19.75 25.34
C CYS A 511 -8.19 -18.63 24.69
N LYS A 512 -8.53 -17.37 25.00
CA LYS A 512 -7.71 -16.21 24.67
C LYS A 512 -7.36 -15.55 25.98
N ASP A 513 -6.06 -15.43 26.27
CA ASP A 513 -5.62 -14.52 27.30
C ASP A 513 -6.06 -13.10 26.91
N PRO A 514 -6.63 -12.31 27.84
CA PRO A 514 -6.89 -10.91 27.56
C PRO A 514 -5.55 -10.25 27.18
N PRO A 515 -5.49 -9.45 26.11
CA PRO A 515 -4.25 -8.77 25.72
C PRO A 515 -3.72 -7.93 26.91
N PRO A 516 -2.39 -7.91 27.12
CA PRO A 516 -1.76 -7.27 28.28
C PRO A 516 -1.93 -5.75 28.35
#